data_AF-A0AAE8ZXZ4-F1
#
_entry.id   AF-A0AAE8ZXZ4-F1
#
_cell.length_a   1.000
_cell.length_b   1.000
_cell.length_c   1.000
_cell.angle_alpha   90.00
_cell.angle_beta   90.00
_cell.angle_gamma   90.00
#
_symmetry.space_group_name_H-M   'P 1'
#
loop_
_entity.id
_entity.type
_entity.pdbx_description
1 polymer ?
#
loop_
_entity_poly.entity_id
_entity_poly.type
_entity_poly.pdbx_seq_one_letter_code
_entity_poly.pdbx_strand_id
1 'polypeptide(L)'
;MRDVFLIIFVLIGANAYLQYSVRNDNFWAMDLPAETKEIVHQNIVASKAIWEKKPRKARCIETSMETPFNKYYLGGYCRYPRGTGNMSILVIGNSYVVNLVENIRAPFNKNYSDFRYLSVFSSFGLYSGFSSQSKEALDFTKQQVEKYKPDVLFVVARYLETIKDPVRDNDPLVQQMDETIEFYEK
;
A
#
# COMPACT_ATOMS: atom_id res chain seq x y z
N MET A 1 -10.08 -43.60 -7.36
CA MET A 1 -9.46 -42.87 -6.23
C MET A 1 -7.93 -43.01 -6.21
N ARG A 2 -7.36 -44.22 -6.32
CA ARG A 2 -5.90 -44.43 -6.36
C ARG A 2 -5.18 -43.64 -7.46
N ASP A 3 -5.72 -43.65 -8.68
CA ASP A 3 -5.05 -43.01 -9.82
C ASP A 3 -5.13 -41.47 -9.74
N VAL A 4 -6.23 -40.95 -9.21
CA VAL A 4 -6.38 -39.51 -8.90
C VAL A 4 -5.39 -39.08 -7.83
N PHE A 5 -5.19 -39.90 -6.79
CA PHE A 5 -4.19 -39.63 -5.76
C PHE A 5 -2.77 -39.61 -6.31
N LEU A 6 -2.42 -40.57 -7.19
CA LEU A 6 -1.12 -40.60 -7.86
C LEU A 6 -0.89 -39.36 -8.73
N ILE A 7 -1.89 -38.93 -9.50
CA ILE A 7 -1.80 -37.71 -10.32
C ILE A 7 -1.57 -36.48 -9.43
N ILE A 8 -2.34 -36.33 -8.35
CA ILE A 8 -2.17 -35.21 -7.42
C ILE A 8 -0.76 -35.22 -6.81
N PHE A 9 -0.26 -36.39 -6.42
CA PHE A 9 1.08 -36.52 -5.83
C PHE A 9 2.18 -36.14 -6.84
N VAL A 10 2.06 -36.57 -8.10
CA VAL A 10 2.98 -36.19 -9.18
C VAL A 10 2.93 -34.68 -9.44
N LEU A 11 1.75 -34.07 -9.48
CA LEU A 11 1.61 -32.62 -9.69
C LEU A 11 2.24 -31.81 -8.55
N ILE A 12 2.06 -32.24 -7.31
CA ILE A 12 2.71 -31.61 -6.14
C ILE A 12 4.23 -31.76 -6.24
N GLY A 13 4.72 -32.97 -6.53
CA GLY A 13 6.15 -33.26 -6.68
C GLY A 13 6.79 -32.47 -7.82
N ALA A 14 6.13 -32.40 -8.98
CA ALA A 14 6.58 -31.63 -10.14
C ALA A 14 6.61 -30.12 -9.84
N ASN A 15 5.59 -29.59 -9.15
CA ASN A 15 5.58 -28.19 -8.72
C ASN A 15 6.71 -27.89 -7.72
N ALA A 16 6.92 -28.76 -6.73
CA ALA A 16 8.00 -28.61 -5.75
C ALA A 16 9.38 -28.66 -6.43
N TYR A 17 9.58 -29.60 -7.36
CA TYR A 17 10.81 -29.71 -8.14
C TYR A 17 11.02 -28.48 -9.03
N LEU A 18 9.99 -28.01 -9.75
CA LEU A 18 10.09 -26.81 -10.58
C LEU A 18 10.47 -25.59 -9.75
N GLN A 19 9.85 -25.40 -8.58
CA GLN A 19 10.20 -24.31 -7.67
C GLN A 19 11.65 -24.41 -7.16
N TYR A 20 12.13 -25.62 -6.89
CA TYR A 20 13.52 -25.85 -6.52
C TYR A 20 14.47 -25.51 -7.68
N SER A 21 14.17 -26.01 -8.89
CA SER A 21 14.99 -25.81 -10.09
C SER A 21 15.09 -24.33 -10.44
N VAL A 22 13.98 -23.59 -10.45
CA VAL A 22 13.97 -22.14 -10.72
C VAL A 22 14.85 -21.36 -9.74
N ARG A 23 14.99 -21.83 -8.48
CA ARG A 23 15.77 -21.13 -7.45
C ARG A 23 17.24 -21.49 -7.42
N ASN A 24 17.59 -22.71 -7.82
CA ASN A 24 18.93 -23.26 -7.59
C ASN A 24 19.67 -23.69 -8.87
N ASP A 25 18.94 -23.99 -9.94
CA ASP A 25 19.56 -24.44 -11.19
C ASP A 25 19.84 -23.24 -12.09
N ASN A 26 21.01 -23.27 -12.73
CA ASN A 26 21.42 -22.22 -13.66
C ASN A 26 20.61 -22.20 -14.97
N PHE A 27 19.80 -23.23 -15.24
CA PHE A 27 18.96 -23.28 -16.45
C PHE A 27 18.01 -22.09 -16.55
N TRP A 28 17.47 -21.64 -15.41
CA TRP A 28 16.54 -20.51 -15.34
C TRP A 28 17.24 -19.17 -15.07
N ALA A 29 18.55 -19.17 -14.88
CA ALA A 29 19.30 -17.95 -14.62
C ALA A 29 19.26 -17.06 -15.87
N MET A 30 18.85 -15.81 -15.69
CA MET A 30 18.92 -14.83 -16.78
C MET A 30 20.39 -14.47 -17.02
N ASP A 31 20.88 -14.70 -18.24
CA ASP A 31 22.19 -14.19 -18.64
C ASP A 31 22.11 -12.70 -18.96
N LEU A 32 22.10 -11.90 -17.89
CA LEU A 32 22.06 -10.46 -17.97
C LEU A 32 23.49 -9.91 -18.14
N PRO A 33 23.67 -8.81 -18.91
CA PRO A 33 24.91 -8.05 -18.93
C PRO A 33 25.34 -7.63 -17.52
N ALA A 34 26.64 -7.48 -17.29
CA ALA A 34 27.20 -7.17 -15.97
C ALA A 34 26.59 -5.89 -15.35
N GLU A 35 26.40 -4.85 -16.15
CA GLU A 35 25.75 -3.60 -15.73
C GLU A 35 24.31 -3.83 -15.27
N THR A 36 23.52 -4.60 -16.02
CA THR A 36 22.14 -4.94 -15.65
C THR A 36 22.09 -5.80 -14.38
N LYS A 37 23.03 -6.75 -14.22
CA LYS A 37 23.12 -7.57 -13.00
C LYS A 37 23.37 -6.71 -11.77
N GLU A 38 24.25 -5.71 -11.88
CA GLU A 38 24.54 -4.78 -10.78
C GLU A 38 23.29 -3.95 -10.41
N ILE A 39 22.59 -3.39 -11.40
CA ILE A 39 21.34 -2.65 -11.17
C ILE A 39 20.28 -3.53 -10.50
N VAL A 40 20.10 -4.77 -10.98
CA VAL A 40 19.16 -5.73 -10.38
C VAL A 40 19.56 -6.05 -8.94
N HIS A 41 20.85 -6.25 -8.67
CA HIS A 41 21.35 -6.52 -7.33
C HIS A 41 21.08 -5.34 -6.39
N GLN A 42 21.43 -4.12 -6.80
CA GLN A 42 21.17 -2.90 -6.02
C GLN A 42 19.67 -2.71 -5.74
N ASN A 43 18.81 -2.96 -6.75
CA ASN A 43 17.36 -2.91 -6.59
C ASN A 43 16.86 -3.97 -5.61
N ILE A 44 17.40 -5.19 -5.62
CA ILE A 44 17.05 -6.24 -4.64
C ILE A 44 17.45 -5.80 -3.24
N VAL A 45 18.65 -5.23 -3.05
CA VAL A 45 19.13 -4.75 -1.75
C VAL A 45 18.26 -3.60 -1.24
N ALA A 46 18.01 -2.58 -2.07
CA ALA A 46 17.14 -1.45 -1.74
C ALA A 46 15.71 -1.92 -1.45
N SER A 47 15.18 -2.83 -2.26
CA SER A 47 13.88 -3.47 -2.06
C SER A 47 13.81 -4.17 -0.71
N LYS A 48 14.80 -4.99 -0.34
CA LYS A 48 14.85 -5.61 0.99
C LYS A 48 14.83 -4.56 2.10
N ALA A 49 15.60 -3.48 1.99
CA ALA A 49 15.59 -2.42 3.00
C ALA A 49 14.23 -1.69 3.13
N ILE A 50 13.47 -1.57 2.03
CA ILE A 50 12.15 -0.92 1.99
C ILE A 50 11.04 -1.86 2.47
N TRP A 51 11.11 -3.15 2.12
CA TRP A 51 10.06 -4.14 2.36
C TRP A 51 10.34 -5.08 3.53
N GLU A 52 11.52 -5.01 4.14
CA GLU A 52 11.77 -5.62 5.45
C GLU A 52 10.78 -5.02 6.43
N LYS A 53 9.78 -5.82 6.81
CA LYS A 53 8.79 -5.49 7.83
C LYS A 53 9.52 -5.34 9.16
N LYS A 54 10.06 -4.15 9.44
CA LYS A 54 10.52 -3.80 10.78
C LYS A 54 9.31 -3.95 11.70
N PRO A 55 9.43 -4.70 12.81
CA PRO A 55 8.33 -4.83 13.75
C PRO A 55 7.92 -3.43 14.20
N ARG A 56 6.61 -3.13 14.11
CA ARG A 56 6.08 -1.83 14.51
C ARG A 56 6.48 -1.56 15.95
N LYS A 57 7.14 -0.42 16.19
CA LYS A 57 7.64 -0.07 17.54
C LYS A 57 6.51 0.19 18.53
N ALA A 58 5.31 0.51 18.05
CA ALA A 58 4.13 0.76 18.87
C ALA A 58 2.96 -0.14 18.44
N ARG A 59 2.23 -0.68 19.42
CA ARG A 59 0.99 -1.43 19.19
C ARG A 59 -0.17 -0.45 18.94
N CYS A 60 -1.02 -0.77 17.97
CA CYS A 60 -2.26 -0.07 17.69
C CYS A 60 -3.26 -0.29 18.83
N ILE A 61 -4.00 0.75 19.22
CA ILE A 61 -5.12 0.62 20.16
C ILE A 61 -6.43 0.27 19.46
N GLU A 62 -6.50 0.52 18.15
CA GLU A 62 -7.62 0.19 17.29
C GLU A 62 -7.06 -0.26 15.94
N THR A 63 -7.52 -1.40 15.42
CA THR A 63 -7.00 -2.01 14.17
C THR A 63 -8.08 -2.34 13.14
N SER A 64 -9.35 -2.13 13.49
CA SER A 64 -10.49 -2.43 12.62
C SER A 64 -11.45 -1.25 12.57
N MET A 65 -12.15 -1.12 11.46
CA MET A 65 -13.26 -0.19 11.30
C MET A 65 -14.34 -0.82 10.44
N GLU A 66 -15.55 -0.29 10.53
CA GLU A 66 -16.62 -0.62 9.60
C GLU A 66 -16.33 0.00 8.23
N THR A 67 -16.64 -0.75 7.18
CA THR A 67 -16.39 -0.36 5.79
C THR A 67 -17.64 -0.63 4.96
N PRO A 68 -17.97 0.24 3.99
CA PRO A 68 -19.10 0.03 3.08
C PRO A 68 -18.82 -1.08 2.05
N PHE A 69 -17.56 -1.53 1.96
CA PHE A 69 -17.09 -2.58 1.08
C PHE A 69 -16.59 -3.81 1.88
N ASN A 70 -16.27 -4.89 1.16
CA ASN A 70 -15.69 -6.10 1.76
C ASN A 70 -14.43 -5.77 2.58
N LYS A 71 -14.42 -6.13 3.87
CA LYS A 71 -13.32 -5.87 4.81
C LYS A 71 -11.94 -6.32 4.32
N TYR A 72 -11.86 -7.30 3.41
CA TYR A 72 -10.61 -7.67 2.76
C TYR A 72 -9.88 -6.49 2.10
N TYR A 73 -10.63 -5.50 1.58
CA TYR A 73 -10.07 -4.33 0.92
C TYR A 73 -9.60 -3.23 1.90
N LEU A 74 -9.94 -3.34 3.19
CA LEU A 74 -9.33 -2.57 4.25
C LEU A 74 -7.93 -3.14 4.51
N GLY A 75 -6.99 -2.83 3.61
CA GLY A 75 -5.60 -3.31 3.65
C GLY A 75 -4.88 -3.03 4.97
N GLY A 76 -5.36 -2.05 5.75
CA GLY A 76 -5.05 -1.93 7.16
C GLY A 76 -5.58 -0.64 7.77
N TYR A 77 -5.85 -0.66 9.06
CA TYR A 77 -6.15 0.52 9.86
C TYR A 77 -5.39 0.45 11.17
N CYS A 78 -4.95 1.58 11.67
CA CYS A 78 -4.37 1.70 13.00
C CYS A 78 -4.63 3.07 13.57
N ARG A 79 -5.15 3.10 14.79
CA ARG A 79 -5.01 4.25 15.67
C ARG A 79 -3.91 3.95 16.69
N TYR A 80 -2.94 4.84 16.80
CA TYR A 80 -1.87 4.71 17.79
C TYR A 80 -2.30 5.30 19.14
N PRO A 81 -1.67 4.89 20.26
CA PRO A 81 -1.84 5.56 21.54
C PRO A 81 -1.61 7.06 21.41
N ARG A 82 -2.40 7.86 22.14
CA ARG A 82 -2.23 9.31 22.20
C ARG A 82 -0.83 9.67 22.69
N GLY A 83 -0.29 10.72 22.10
CA GLY A 83 0.99 11.31 22.48
C GLY A 83 0.80 12.52 23.40
N THR A 84 1.84 13.34 23.51
CA THR A 84 1.87 14.57 24.32
C THR A 84 1.78 15.84 23.49
N GLY A 85 1.67 15.72 22.17
CA GLY A 85 1.52 16.85 21.26
C GLY A 85 0.06 17.28 21.10
N ASN A 86 -0.15 18.33 20.30
CA ASN A 86 -1.46 18.91 20.03
C ASN A 86 -1.99 18.62 18.62
N MET A 87 -1.13 18.29 17.65
CA MET A 87 -1.54 18.02 16.27
C MET A 87 -2.09 16.60 16.08
N SER A 88 -3.17 16.49 15.32
CA SER A 88 -3.75 15.25 14.85
C SER A 88 -3.25 14.92 13.43
N ILE A 89 -2.92 13.65 13.19
CA ILE A 89 -2.27 13.21 11.95
C ILE A 89 -3.02 12.01 11.38
N LEU A 90 -3.34 12.07 10.10
CA LEU A 90 -3.92 10.96 9.35
C LEU A 90 -3.06 10.64 8.12
N VAL A 91 -2.72 9.37 7.95
CA VAL A 91 -2.02 8.87 6.76
C VAL A 91 -2.99 8.01 5.95
N ILE A 92 -3.29 8.39 4.71
CA ILE A 92 -4.22 7.68 3.82
C ILE A 92 -3.53 7.15 2.56
N GLY A 93 -4.12 6.13 1.94
CA GLY A 93 -3.70 5.63 0.63
C GLY A 93 -3.89 4.12 0.49
N ASN A 94 -3.05 3.48 -0.33
CA ASN A 94 -3.10 2.03 -0.56
C ASN A 94 -2.06 1.27 0.27
N SER A 95 -1.72 0.05 -0.16
CA SER A 95 -0.79 -0.85 0.55
C SER A 95 0.56 -0.23 0.90
N TYR A 96 0.96 0.85 0.22
CA TYR A 96 2.18 1.60 0.52
C TYR A 96 2.15 2.26 1.91
N VAL A 97 0.98 2.69 2.39
CA VAL A 97 0.81 3.22 3.74
C VAL A 97 1.33 2.22 4.78
N VAL A 98 1.00 0.94 4.64
CA VAL A 98 1.36 -0.10 5.62
C VAL A 98 2.87 -0.22 5.79
N ASN A 99 3.64 0.03 4.73
CA ASN A 99 5.10 -0.08 4.76
C ASN A 99 5.77 1.23 5.21
N LEU A 100 5.21 2.37 4.84
CA LEU A 100 5.83 3.67 5.06
C LEU A 100 5.39 4.36 6.35
N VAL A 101 4.24 3.97 6.92
CA VAL A 101 3.66 4.67 8.08
C VAL A 101 4.60 4.72 9.28
N GLU A 102 5.37 3.67 9.56
CA GLU A 102 6.30 3.72 10.71
C GLU A 102 7.44 4.70 10.48
N ASN A 103 7.91 4.84 9.24
CA ASN A 103 8.94 5.83 8.89
C ASN A 103 8.40 7.26 8.95
N ILE A 104 7.10 7.45 8.71
CA ILE A 104 6.42 8.74 8.88
C ILE A 104 6.17 9.04 10.36
N ARG A 105 5.62 8.07 11.10
CA ARG A 105 5.18 8.23 12.50
C ARG A 105 6.34 8.33 13.48
N ALA A 106 7.37 7.49 13.34
CA ALA A 106 8.42 7.37 14.34
C ALA A 106 9.18 8.69 14.62
N PRO A 107 9.52 9.53 13.61
CA PRO A 107 10.14 10.83 13.82
C PRO A 107 9.34 11.80 14.68
N PHE A 108 8.00 11.73 14.70
CA PHE A 108 7.19 12.56 15.59
C PHE A 108 7.43 12.24 17.07
N ASN A 109 7.97 11.05 17.41
CA ASN A 109 8.33 10.67 18.78
C ASN A 109 7.20 10.94 19.82
N LYS A 110 5.96 10.57 19.48
CA LYS A 110 4.74 10.83 20.28
C LYS A 110 4.38 12.32 20.45
N ASN A 111 4.96 13.23 19.69
CA ASN A 111 4.53 14.63 19.62
C ASN A 111 3.34 14.80 18.66
N TYR A 112 2.20 14.18 19.01
CA TYR A 112 0.91 14.31 18.32
C TYR A 112 -0.22 14.02 19.33
N SER A 113 -1.42 14.57 19.09
CA SER A 113 -2.62 14.34 19.90
C SER A 113 -3.39 13.09 19.47
N ASP A 114 -3.35 12.76 18.18
CA ASP A 114 -3.91 11.54 17.58
C ASP A 114 -3.09 11.20 16.32
N PHE A 115 -2.74 9.93 16.12
CA PHE A 115 -2.08 9.49 14.89
C PHE A 115 -2.80 8.26 14.37
N ARG A 116 -3.24 8.34 13.12
CA ARG A 116 -3.94 7.25 12.43
C ARG A 116 -3.29 6.96 11.09
N TYR A 117 -3.42 5.71 10.66
CA TYR A 117 -3.29 5.41 9.24
C TYR A 117 -4.46 4.57 8.76
N LEU A 118 -4.76 4.75 7.47
CA LEU A 118 -5.76 4.03 6.73
C LEU A 118 -5.16 3.59 5.38
N SER A 119 -5.16 2.28 5.15
CA SER A 119 -4.78 1.66 3.89
C SER A 119 -6.01 0.99 3.30
N VAL A 120 -6.44 1.44 2.13
CA VAL A 120 -7.53 0.83 1.36
C VAL A 120 -7.00 0.41 -0.01
N PHE A 121 -7.27 -0.83 -0.40
CA PHE A 121 -6.83 -1.34 -1.71
C PHE A 121 -7.45 -0.50 -2.82
N SER A 122 -6.65 -0.19 -3.85
CA SER A 122 -7.06 0.66 -4.97
C SER A 122 -7.44 2.11 -4.58
N SER A 123 -7.11 2.57 -3.37
CA SER A 123 -7.17 3.99 -3.02
C SER A 123 -5.92 4.72 -3.50
N PHE A 124 -6.10 5.77 -4.29
CA PHE A 124 -5.01 6.66 -4.72
C PHE A 124 -5.03 8.00 -3.97
N GLY A 125 -5.96 8.17 -3.03
CA GLY A 125 -6.06 9.32 -2.12
C GLY A 125 -6.53 10.63 -2.77
N LEU A 126 -6.11 10.94 -4.00
CA LEU A 126 -6.48 12.16 -4.72
C LEU A 126 -7.46 11.91 -5.87
N TYR A 127 -7.47 10.70 -6.41
CA TYR A 127 -8.32 10.33 -7.54
C TYR A 127 -8.73 8.86 -7.46
N SER A 128 -9.68 8.49 -8.31
CA SER A 128 -10.11 7.11 -8.49
C SER A 128 -9.63 6.56 -9.83
N GLY A 129 -9.08 5.36 -9.83
CA GLY A 129 -8.85 4.61 -11.07
C GLY A 129 -10.18 4.17 -11.73
N PHE A 130 -10.07 3.39 -12.79
CA PHE A 130 -11.24 3.04 -13.62
C PHE A 130 -12.21 2.02 -12.99
N SER A 131 -11.82 1.34 -11.92
CA SER A 131 -12.67 0.35 -11.26
C SER A 131 -13.66 0.98 -10.28
N SER A 132 -14.84 0.36 -10.13
CA SER A 132 -15.84 0.74 -9.11
C SER A 132 -15.22 0.72 -7.71
N GLN A 133 -14.40 -0.29 -7.43
CA GLN A 133 -13.66 -0.42 -6.17
C GLN A 133 -12.79 0.81 -5.88
N SER A 134 -12.09 1.36 -6.89
CA SER A 134 -11.24 2.53 -6.68
C SER A 134 -12.04 3.79 -6.37
N LYS A 135 -13.23 3.93 -6.96
CA LYS A 135 -14.18 5.01 -6.64
C LYS A 135 -14.68 4.89 -5.21
N GLU A 136 -15.18 3.71 -4.82
CA GLU A 136 -15.60 3.43 -3.45
C GLU A 136 -14.47 3.67 -2.43
N ALA A 137 -13.24 3.31 -2.80
CA ALA A 137 -12.07 3.52 -1.95
C ALA A 137 -11.75 5.01 -1.78
N LEU A 138 -11.85 5.82 -2.84
CA LEU A 138 -11.69 7.27 -2.75
C LEU A 138 -12.78 7.89 -1.88
N ASP A 139 -14.05 7.57 -2.13
CA ASP A 139 -15.19 8.12 -1.38
C ASP A 139 -15.09 7.80 0.11
N PHE A 140 -14.78 6.54 0.44
CA PHE A 140 -14.57 6.13 1.82
C PHE A 140 -13.38 6.86 2.47
N THR A 141 -12.28 7.04 1.72
CA THR A 141 -11.11 7.79 2.20
C THR A 141 -11.49 9.24 2.50
N LYS A 142 -12.25 9.90 1.60
CA LYS A 142 -12.78 11.26 1.80
C LYS A 142 -13.65 11.36 3.05
N GLN A 143 -14.54 10.39 3.27
CA GLN A 143 -15.35 10.33 4.49
C GLN A 143 -14.50 10.21 5.76
N GLN A 144 -13.38 9.46 5.73
CA GLN A 144 -12.50 9.37 6.90
C GLN A 144 -11.75 10.69 7.15
N VAL A 145 -11.33 11.40 6.11
CA VAL A 145 -10.72 12.73 6.27
C VAL A 145 -11.73 13.71 6.90
N GLU A 146 -12.95 13.78 6.37
CA GLU A 146 -14.01 14.65 6.93
C GLU A 146 -14.40 14.27 8.36
N LYS A 147 -14.43 12.97 8.67
CA LYS A 147 -14.75 12.49 10.02
C LYS A 147 -13.70 12.87 11.05
N TYR A 148 -12.42 12.76 10.69
CA TYR A 148 -11.32 12.94 11.65
C TYR A 148 -10.73 14.35 11.65
N LYS A 149 -10.91 15.12 10.58
CA LYS A 149 -10.40 16.50 10.40
C LYS A 149 -8.96 16.66 10.92
N PRO A 150 -8.00 15.90 10.36
CA PRO A 150 -6.63 15.91 10.85
C PRO A 150 -5.98 17.27 10.59
N ASP A 151 -5.14 17.73 11.50
CA ASP A 151 -4.30 18.92 11.29
C ASP A 151 -3.25 18.70 10.19
N VAL A 152 -2.82 17.44 10.03
CA VAL A 152 -1.87 17.02 8.98
C VAL A 152 -2.38 15.76 8.28
N LEU A 153 -2.58 15.85 6.96
CA LEU A 153 -2.94 14.73 6.10
C LEU A 153 -1.75 14.31 5.24
N PHE A 154 -1.30 13.06 5.38
CA PHE A 154 -0.35 12.46 4.45
C PHE A 154 -1.09 11.58 3.44
N VAL A 155 -0.90 11.84 2.15
CA VAL A 155 -1.39 10.98 1.07
C VAL A 155 -0.24 10.13 0.54
N VAL A 156 -0.30 8.81 0.76
CA VAL A 156 0.76 7.86 0.43
C VAL A 156 0.20 6.73 -0.41
N ALA A 157 0.33 6.85 -1.73
CA ALA A 157 -0.16 5.84 -2.66
C ALA A 157 0.86 5.57 -3.77
N ARG A 158 0.92 4.31 -4.22
CA ARG A 158 1.41 4.03 -5.58
C ARG A 158 0.29 4.31 -6.55
N TYR A 159 0.57 5.18 -7.51
CA TYR A 159 -0.36 5.56 -8.57
C TYR A 159 -0.35 4.55 -9.72
N LEU A 160 -1.46 4.52 -10.46
CA LEU A 160 -1.57 3.76 -11.70
C LEU A 160 -0.69 4.40 -12.78
N GLU A 161 -0.27 3.58 -13.76
CA GLU A 161 0.52 4.06 -14.91
C GLU A 161 -0.17 5.19 -15.67
N THR A 162 -1.51 5.23 -15.67
CA THR A 162 -2.29 6.28 -16.34
C THR A 162 -2.07 7.68 -15.80
N ILE A 163 -1.50 7.83 -14.59
CA ILE A 163 -1.10 9.18 -14.11
C ILE A 163 0.10 9.74 -14.90
N LYS A 164 0.81 8.90 -15.66
CA LYS A 164 1.96 9.28 -16.48
C LYS A 164 1.56 9.74 -17.88
N ASP A 165 0.28 9.61 -18.24
CA ASP A 165 -0.20 10.08 -19.53
C ASP A 165 -0.04 11.62 -19.62
N PRO A 166 0.24 12.18 -20.81
CA PRO A 166 0.34 13.63 -20.96
C PRO A 166 -0.95 14.33 -20.53
N VAL A 167 -0.80 15.38 -19.71
CA VAL A 167 -1.91 16.23 -19.27
C VAL A 167 -2.55 16.90 -20.49
N ARG A 168 -3.88 16.91 -20.54
CA ARG A 168 -4.66 17.52 -21.62
C ARG A 168 -5.35 18.79 -21.13
N ASP A 169 -5.80 19.63 -22.07
CA ASP A 169 -6.71 20.72 -21.74
C ASP A 169 -8.03 20.15 -21.19
N ASN A 170 -8.49 20.67 -20.05
CA ASN A 170 -9.65 20.17 -19.29
C ASN A 170 -9.51 18.69 -18.91
N ASP A 171 -8.34 18.29 -18.41
CA ASP A 171 -8.08 16.91 -17.99
C ASP A 171 -8.99 16.49 -16.80
N PRO A 172 -9.86 15.48 -16.97
CA PRO A 172 -10.78 15.07 -15.92
C PRO A 172 -10.08 14.46 -14.71
N LEU A 173 -8.88 13.90 -14.87
CA LEU A 173 -8.11 13.36 -13.77
C LEU A 173 -7.56 14.50 -12.89
N VAL A 174 -7.00 15.53 -13.52
CA VAL A 174 -6.51 16.72 -12.81
C VAL A 174 -7.65 17.41 -12.08
N GLN A 175 -8.80 17.59 -12.75
CA GLN A 175 -9.98 18.18 -12.13
C GLN A 175 -10.42 17.39 -10.88
N GLN A 176 -10.49 16.06 -10.95
CA GLN A 176 -10.85 15.24 -9.78
C GLN A 176 -9.84 15.37 -8.63
N MET A 177 -8.54 15.48 -8.95
CA MET A 177 -7.49 15.68 -7.95
C MET A 177 -7.65 17.03 -7.26
N ASP A 178 -7.87 18.11 -8.02
CA ASP A 178 -8.07 19.46 -7.49
C ASP A 178 -9.32 19.54 -6.60
N GLU A 179 -10.44 18.99 -7.07
CA GLU A 179 -11.69 18.93 -6.28
C GLU A 179 -11.51 18.13 -4.98
N THR A 180 -10.66 17.10 -5.00
CA THR A 180 -10.37 16.27 -3.82
C THR A 180 -9.42 16.99 -2.85
N ILE A 181 -8.43 17.73 -3.35
CA ILE A 181 -7.56 18.58 -2.53
C ILE A 181 -8.40 19.66 -1.86
N GLU A 182 -9.23 20.38 -2.61
CA GLU A 182 -10.12 21.42 -2.06
C GLU A 182 -11.07 20.84 -1.00
N PHE A 183 -11.51 19.59 -1.17
CA PHE A 183 -12.31 18.90 -0.15
C PHE A 183 -11.50 18.60 1.12
N TYR A 184 -10.22 18.24 1.02
CA TYR A 184 -9.37 17.95 2.18
C TYR A 184 -8.91 19.20 2.95
N GLU A 185 -8.90 20.36 2.30
CA GLU A 185 -8.48 21.63 2.90
C GLU A 185 -9.61 22.35 3.67
N LYS A 186 -10.83 21.80 3.66
CA LYS A 186 -12.02 22.33 4.39
C LYS A 186 -12.07 21.89 5.84
#